data_AF-D7A145-F1
#
_entry.id   AF-D7A145-F1
#
_cell.length_a   1.000
_cell.length_b   1.000
_cell.length_c   1.000
_cell.angle_alpha   90.00
_cell.angle_beta   90.00
_cell.angle_gamma   90.00
#
_symmetry.space_group_name_H-M   'P 1'
#
loop_
_entity.id
_entity.type
_entity.pdbx_description
1 polymer ?
#
loop_
_entity_poly.entity_id
_entity_poly.type
_entity_poly.pdbx_seq_one_letter_code
_entity_poly.pdbx_strand_id
1 'polypeptide(L)'
;MIALAGPAPWPVPYGIDKMPTGPTSLDRFPRVLLHPGKVLRLNDEAFELPPPAIGQETVATDIRLADHLKRLSGTWNRPATLFIDGYFEHLRQVIAAHRTAIVEHLAPVAGLFAPEDVLYSAPLPLPRALPPLPDGESVMVDMLFWLGGRAEAVLFAPSPLLPAAERRRREGLAAVGIGVTVLTAGELVEPDTFAALLGEQGRAFWQDERLPSAPGGPRLPPF
;
A
#
# COMPACT_ATOMS: atom_id res chain seq x y z
N MET A 1 15.56 0.10 17.82
CA MET A 1 14.61 0.62 16.83
C MET A 1 15.32 1.75 16.10
N ILE A 2 15.96 1.45 14.97
CA ILE A 2 16.70 2.45 14.20
C ILE A 2 15.64 3.27 13.46
N ALA A 3 15.36 4.47 13.95
CA ALA A 3 14.61 5.44 13.20
C ALA A 3 15.39 5.70 11.89
N LEU A 4 14.71 5.59 10.75
CA LEU A 4 15.23 6.07 9.47
C LEU A 4 15.77 7.49 9.67
N ALA A 5 17.09 7.64 9.67
CA ALA A 5 17.76 8.87 10.09
C ALA A 5 17.73 9.91 8.95
N GLY A 6 16.87 10.91 9.04
CA GLY A 6 16.92 12.15 8.24
C GLY A 6 15.58 12.63 7.65
N PRO A 7 15.34 13.97 7.54
CA PRO A 7 14.03 14.59 7.29
C PRO A 7 13.58 14.63 5.81
N ALA A 8 14.30 13.98 4.90
CA ALA A 8 14.02 14.06 3.47
C ALA A 8 13.02 12.98 3.04
N PRO A 9 12.03 13.32 2.20
CA PRO A 9 11.15 12.32 1.62
C PRO A 9 11.92 11.28 0.81
N TRP A 10 11.49 10.03 0.92
CA TRP A 10 12.14 8.89 0.29
C TRP A 10 11.45 8.52 -1.02
N PRO A 11 12.04 8.76 -2.21
CA PRO A 11 11.43 8.34 -3.47
C PRO A 11 11.49 6.83 -3.62
N VAL A 12 10.33 6.18 -3.74
CA VAL A 12 10.20 4.75 -3.98
C VAL A 12 9.48 4.52 -5.31
N PRO A 13 10.18 4.01 -6.34
CA PRO A 13 9.56 3.50 -7.54
C PRO A 13 8.71 2.25 -7.26
N TYR A 14 7.58 2.11 -7.94
CA TYR A 14 6.69 0.96 -7.80
C TYR A 14 6.03 0.57 -9.14
N GLY A 15 5.34 -0.57 -9.17
CA GLY A 15 4.72 -1.10 -10.39
C GLY A 15 5.72 -1.65 -11.40
N ILE A 16 6.86 -2.18 -10.94
CA ILE A 16 7.99 -2.52 -11.79
C ILE A 16 7.90 -3.96 -12.29
N ASP A 17 7.57 -4.13 -13.57
CA ASP A 17 7.41 -5.47 -14.15
C ASP A 17 8.70 -6.30 -14.19
N LYS A 18 9.85 -5.66 -14.41
CA LYS A 18 11.17 -6.29 -14.46
C LYS A 18 12.23 -5.33 -13.95
N MET A 19 13.24 -5.87 -13.26
CA MET A 19 14.41 -5.09 -12.88
C MET A 19 15.02 -4.42 -14.12
N PRO A 20 15.27 -3.10 -14.09
CA PRO A 20 16.02 -2.45 -15.16
C PRO A 20 17.42 -3.07 -15.25
N THR A 21 17.82 -3.55 -16.43
CA THR A 21 19.14 -4.16 -16.65
C THR A 21 20.18 -3.17 -17.22
N GLY A 22 19.95 -1.87 -17.06
CA GLY A 22 20.86 -0.81 -17.50
C GLY A 22 20.57 0.50 -16.75
N PRO A 23 21.32 1.59 -17.02
CA PRO A 23 21.08 2.90 -16.43
C PRO A 23 19.78 3.55 -16.89
N THR A 24 18.92 2.80 -17.59
CA THR A 24 17.56 3.20 -17.97
C THR A 24 16.87 3.73 -16.74
N SER A 25 16.68 5.04 -16.76
CA SER A 25 16.25 5.77 -15.59
C SER A 25 14.94 5.20 -15.07
N LEU A 26 14.87 4.99 -13.75
CA LEU A 26 13.65 4.65 -13.04
C LEU A 26 12.56 5.73 -13.23
N ASP A 27 12.82 6.80 -13.99
CA ASP A 27 11.93 7.94 -14.27
C ASP A 27 10.66 7.52 -15.03
N ARG A 28 10.67 6.38 -15.72
CA ARG A 28 9.48 5.88 -16.43
C ARG A 28 8.45 5.18 -15.53
N PHE A 29 8.81 4.90 -14.29
CA PHE A 29 7.93 4.21 -13.35
C PHE A 29 7.29 5.21 -12.39
N PRO A 30 6.04 4.98 -11.96
CA PRO A 30 5.44 5.74 -10.88
C PRO A 30 6.36 5.77 -9.66
N ARG A 31 6.45 6.94 -9.02
CA ARG A 31 7.23 7.14 -7.81
C ARG A 31 6.37 7.80 -6.76
N VAL A 32 6.52 7.34 -5.53
CA VAL A 32 5.93 7.99 -4.37
C VAL A 32 7.03 8.52 -3.47
N LEU A 33 6.80 9.69 -2.88
CA LEU A 33 7.64 10.27 -1.86
C LEU A 33 7.13 9.83 -0.48
N LEU A 34 7.91 9.01 0.22
CA LEU A 34 7.55 8.58 1.58
C LEU A 34 8.03 9.62 2.58
N HIS A 35 7.11 10.15 3.37
CA HIS A 35 7.42 11.16 4.38
C HIS A 35 7.48 10.54 5.78
N PRO A 36 8.57 10.76 6.55
CA PRO A 36 8.63 10.40 7.97
C PRO A 36 7.43 10.91 8.75
N GLY A 37 6.80 10.03 9.52
CA GLY A 37 5.64 10.34 10.36
C GLY A 37 4.30 10.37 9.62
N LYS A 38 4.26 10.32 8.29
CA LYS A 38 3.01 10.32 7.51
C LYS A 38 2.78 8.96 6.86
N VAL A 39 1.69 8.30 7.21
CA VAL A 39 1.24 7.06 6.55
C VAL A 39 0.95 7.36 5.09
N LEU A 40 1.41 6.47 4.19
CA LEU A 40 1.01 6.53 2.80
C LEU A 40 -0.34 5.83 2.66
N ARG A 41 -1.37 6.54 2.21
CA ARG A 41 -2.77 6.10 2.15
C ARG A 41 -3.25 5.94 0.72
N LEU A 42 -4.35 5.21 0.53
CA LEU A 42 -4.93 4.96 -0.79
C LEU A 42 -5.35 6.25 -1.50
N ASN A 43 -5.71 7.29 -0.74
CA ASN A 43 -6.10 8.60 -1.24
C ASN A 43 -4.95 9.61 -1.40
N ASP A 44 -3.70 9.23 -1.18
CA ASP A 44 -2.58 10.14 -1.40
C ASP A 44 -2.41 10.49 -2.89
N GLU A 45 -2.10 11.76 -3.18
CA GLU A 45 -1.97 12.30 -4.55
C GLU A 45 -0.95 11.57 -5.42
N ALA A 46 0.07 10.97 -4.80
CA ALA A 46 1.08 10.20 -5.51
C ALA A 46 0.50 8.93 -6.14
N PHE A 47 -0.68 8.49 -5.71
CA PHE A 47 -1.39 7.36 -6.30
C PHE A 47 -2.39 7.84 -7.35
N GLU A 48 -1.93 7.90 -8.60
CA GLU A 48 -2.78 8.28 -9.73
C GLU A 48 -3.66 7.10 -10.17
N LEU A 49 -4.91 7.08 -9.72
CA LEU A 49 -5.91 6.16 -10.25
C LEU A 49 -6.34 6.63 -11.66
N PRO A 50 -6.12 5.83 -12.72
CA PRO A 50 -6.52 6.24 -14.07
C PRO A 50 -8.05 6.43 -14.15
N PRO A 51 -8.53 7.35 -15.00
CA PRO A 51 -9.97 7.56 -15.21
C PRO A 51 -10.65 6.25 -15.66
N PRO A 52 -11.98 6.12 -15.44
CA PRO A 52 -12.69 4.92 -15.83
C PRO A 52 -12.58 4.74 -17.34
N ALA A 53 -12.35 3.50 -17.78
CA ALA A 53 -12.47 3.18 -19.19
C ALA A 53 -13.93 3.34 -19.63
N ILE A 54 -14.16 3.51 -20.93
CA ILE A 54 -15.50 3.57 -21.51
C ILE A 54 -16.28 2.32 -21.11
N GLY A 55 -17.46 2.49 -20.53
CA GLY A 55 -18.30 1.40 -20.02
C GLY A 55 -17.99 0.96 -18.59
N GLN A 56 -17.04 1.59 -17.89
CA GLN A 56 -16.72 1.35 -16.48
C GLN A 56 -17.13 2.51 -15.56
N GLU A 57 -17.97 3.44 -16.05
CA GLU A 57 -18.36 4.65 -15.32
C GLU A 57 -19.16 4.34 -14.05
N THR A 58 -19.86 3.20 -14.03
CA THR A 58 -20.68 2.73 -12.90
C THR A 58 -19.95 1.75 -11.99
N VAL A 59 -18.72 1.35 -12.32
CA VAL A 59 -17.93 0.43 -11.48
C VAL A 59 -17.49 1.18 -10.24
N ALA A 60 -17.76 0.60 -9.07
CA ALA A 60 -17.38 1.17 -7.79
C ALA A 60 -15.87 1.46 -7.73
N THR A 61 -15.52 2.60 -7.14
CA THR A 61 -14.14 3.11 -7.12
C THR A 61 -13.18 2.17 -6.37
N ASP A 62 -13.64 1.50 -5.32
CA ASP A 62 -12.84 0.50 -4.59
C ASP A 62 -12.46 -0.71 -5.45
N ILE A 63 -13.39 -1.18 -6.29
CA ILE A 63 -13.13 -2.26 -7.27
C ILE A 63 -12.08 -1.80 -8.29
N ARG A 64 -12.24 -0.60 -8.84
CA ARG A 64 -11.28 -0.02 -9.80
C ARG A 64 -9.89 0.17 -9.19
N LEU A 65 -9.84 0.56 -7.93
CA LEU A 65 -8.62 0.72 -7.15
C LEU A 65 -7.90 -0.62 -6.97
N ALA A 66 -8.62 -1.65 -6.52
CA ALA A 66 -8.08 -3.01 -6.39
C ALA A 66 -7.56 -3.53 -7.75
N ASP A 67 -8.32 -3.36 -8.83
CA ASP A 67 -7.90 -3.77 -10.18
C ASP A 67 -6.68 -3.01 -10.69
N HIS A 68 -6.55 -1.73 -10.34
CA HIS A 68 -5.36 -0.96 -10.69
C HIS A 68 -4.12 -1.48 -9.95
N LEU A 69 -4.22 -1.74 -8.64
CA LEU A 69 -3.13 -2.32 -7.84
C LEU A 69 -2.72 -3.71 -8.34
N LYS A 70 -3.69 -4.56 -8.70
CA LYS A 70 -3.42 -5.87 -9.33
C LYS A 70 -2.64 -5.74 -10.63
N ARG A 71 -2.98 -4.76 -11.46
CA ARG A 71 -2.24 -4.47 -12.71
C ARG A 71 -0.79 -4.07 -12.45
N LEU A 72 -0.57 -3.17 -11.49
CA LEU A 72 0.76 -2.72 -11.08
C LEU A 72 1.60 -3.87 -10.48
N SER A 73 0.93 -4.89 -9.94
CA SER A 73 1.56 -6.12 -9.46
C SER A 73 2.02 -7.06 -10.59
N GLY A 74 1.76 -6.69 -11.85
CA GLY A 74 1.99 -7.47 -13.05
C GLY A 74 0.87 -8.48 -13.32
N THR A 75 0.41 -8.53 -14.58
CA THR A 75 -0.81 -9.23 -15.04
C THR A 75 -0.93 -10.70 -14.61
N TRP A 76 0.19 -11.40 -14.41
CA TRP A 76 0.22 -12.84 -14.14
C TRP A 76 0.66 -13.20 -12.71
N ASN A 77 0.79 -12.21 -11.81
CA ASN A 77 1.21 -12.45 -10.44
C ASN A 77 0.01 -12.87 -9.56
N ARG A 78 -0.36 -14.15 -9.62
CA ARG A 78 -1.49 -14.69 -8.84
C ARG A 78 -1.38 -14.44 -7.33
N PRO A 79 -0.21 -14.64 -6.67
CA PRO A 79 -0.04 -14.27 -5.27
C PRO A 79 -0.39 -12.81 -4.99
N ALA A 80 0.05 -11.87 -5.84
CA ALA A 80 -0.31 -10.46 -5.65
C ALA A 80 -1.81 -10.21 -5.79
N THR A 81 -2.48 -10.87 -6.73
CA THR A 81 -3.95 -10.77 -6.85
C THR A 81 -4.64 -11.24 -5.57
N LEU A 82 -4.24 -12.39 -5.03
CA LEU A 82 -4.77 -12.92 -3.77
C LEU A 82 -4.50 -11.98 -2.60
N PHE A 83 -3.30 -11.43 -2.51
CA PHE A 83 -2.93 -10.46 -1.47
C PHE A 83 -3.82 -9.22 -1.53
N ILE A 84 -4.02 -8.63 -2.71
CA ILE A 84 -4.86 -7.44 -2.87
C ILE A 84 -6.32 -7.78 -2.54
N ASP A 85 -6.85 -8.92 -2.97
CA ASP A 85 -8.21 -9.33 -2.61
C ASP A 85 -8.38 -9.51 -1.10
N GLY A 86 -7.45 -10.21 -0.45
CA GLY A 86 -7.43 -10.38 1.01
C GLY A 86 -7.29 -9.05 1.76
N TYR A 87 -6.48 -8.13 1.24
CA TYR A 87 -6.29 -6.80 1.81
C TYR A 87 -7.60 -6.00 1.81
N PHE A 88 -8.28 -5.90 0.66
CA PHE A 88 -9.55 -5.16 0.59
C PHE A 88 -10.66 -5.82 1.39
N GLU A 89 -10.68 -7.16 1.45
CA GLU A 89 -11.62 -7.87 2.30
C GLU A 89 -11.38 -7.58 3.79
N HIS A 90 -10.13 -7.56 4.24
CA HIS A 90 -9.78 -7.14 5.59
C HIS A 90 -10.29 -5.73 5.91
N LEU A 91 -10.08 -4.76 5.00
CA LEU A 91 -10.58 -3.38 5.22
C LEU A 91 -12.10 -3.34 5.36
N ARG A 92 -12.84 -4.08 4.53
CA ARG A 92 -14.31 -4.16 4.63
C ARG A 92 -14.75 -4.75 5.97
N GLN A 93 -14.05 -5.77 6.46
CA GLN A 93 -14.34 -6.37 7.77
C GLN A 93 -14.08 -5.37 8.91
N VAL A 94 -13.00 -4.60 8.84
CA VAL A 94 -12.72 -3.52 9.81
C VAL A 94 -13.83 -2.46 9.79
N ILE A 95 -14.23 -1.99 8.60
CA ILE A 95 -15.31 -1.01 8.46
C ILE A 95 -16.63 -1.56 9.02
N ALA A 96 -16.96 -2.82 8.72
CA ALA A 96 -18.17 -3.46 9.22
C ALA A 96 -18.16 -3.57 10.75
N ALA A 97 -17.02 -3.97 11.34
CA ALA A 97 -16.86 -4.11 12.78
C ALA A 97 -16.92 -2.76 13.53
N HIS A 98 -16.45 -1.68 12.90
CA HIS A 98 -16.39 -0.35 13.50
C HIS A 98 -17.44 0.63 12.95
N ARG A 99 -18.47 0.12 12.26
CA ARG A 99 -19.43 0.95 11.51
C ARG A 99 -20.08 2.05 12.34
N THR A 100 -20.51 1.74 13.57
CA THR A 100 -21.12 2.72 14.48
C THR A 100 -20.15 3.86 14.81
N ALA A 101 -18.90 3.54 15.15
CA ALA A 101 -17.89 4.53 15.49
C ALA A 101 -17.51 5.39 14.27
N ILE A 102 -17.48 4.80 13.07
CA ILE A 102 -17.26 5.53 11.82
C ILE A 102 -18.42 6.50 11.54
N VAL A 103 -19.67 6.07 11.72
CA VAL A 103 -20.84 6.95 11.57
C VAL A 103 -20.78 8.13 12.54
N GLU A 104 -20.38 7.90 13.79
CA GLU A 104 -20.19 8.97 14.78
C GLU A 104 -19.06 9.93 14.39
N HIS A 105 -17.92 9.41 13.90
CA HIS A 105 -16.80 10.22 13.40
C HIS A 105 -17.20 11.09 12.21
N LEU A 106 -18.03 10.57 11.30
CA LEU A 106 -18.51 11.28 10.12
C LEU A 106 -19.75 12.15 10.38
N ALA A 107 -20.31 12.14 11.59
CA ALA A 107 -21.50 12.92 11.93
C ALA A 107 -21.40 14.44 11.60
N PRO A 108 -20.25 15.11 11.78
CA PRO A 108 -20.10 16.52 11.39
C PRO A 108 -20.28 16.80 9.89
N VAL A 109 -20.11 15.77 9.05
CA VAL A 109 -20.22 15.82 7.58
C VAL A 109 -21.29 14.85 7.07
N ALA A 110 -22.29 14.56 7.90
CA ALA A 110 -23.35 13.61 7.60
C ALA A 110 -24.05 13.93 6.27
N GLY A 111 -24.29 12.89 5.47
CA GLY A 111 -24.92 13.01 4.15
C GLY A 111 -23.98 13.34 3.00
N LEU A 112 -22.72 13.70 3.27
CA LEU A 112 -21.69 13.87 2.24
C LEU A 112 -20.90 12.57 1.98
N PHE A 113 -20.74 11.74 3.01
CA PHE A 113 -19.95 10.52 2.96
C PHE A 113 -20.74 9.33 3.50
N ALA A 114 -20.56 8.18 2.86
CA ALA A 114 -20.95 6.90 3.40
C ALA A 114 -19.86 6.37 4.35
N PRO A 115 -20.20 5.56 5.37
CA PRO A 115 -19.20 4.93 6.23
C PRO A 115 -18.13 4.15 5.45
N GLU A 116 -18.48 3.60 4.30
CA GLU A 116 -17.59 2.82 3.44
C GLU A 116 -16.52 3.68 2.76
N ASP A 117 -16.71 5.00 2.64
CA ASP A 117 -15.75 5.91 2.02
C ASP A 117 -14.44 6.01 2.82
N VAL A 118 -14.47 5.71 4.13
CA VAL A 118 -13.26 5.70 4.96
C VAL A 118 -12.23 4.67 4.51
N LEU A 119 -12.62 3.70 3.67
CA LEU A 119 -11.71 2.75 3.04
C LEU A 119 -10.54 3.46 2.36
N TYR A 120 -10.76 4.63 1.74
CA TYR A 120 -9.70 5.37 1.03
C TYR A 120 -8.64 5.96 1.95
N SER A 121 -8.92 6.05 3.25
CA SER A 121 -7.96 6.43 4.27
C SER A 121 -7.01 5.28 4.63
N ALA A 122 -7.25 4.04 4.20
CA ALA A 122 -6.40 2.92 4.57
C ALA A 122 -4.97 3.00 3.97
N PRO A 123 -3.97 2.35 4.58
CA PRO A 123 -2.60 2.33 4.06
C PRO A 123 -2.51 1.84 2.61
N LEU A 124 -1.68 2.46 1.78
CA LEU A 124 -1.50 2.03 0.39
C LEU A 124 -0.44 0.91 0.32
N PRO A 125 -0.79 -0.31 -0.14
CA PRO A 125 0.21 -1.27 -0.59
C PRO A 125 0.84 -0.76 -1.89
N LEU A 126 2.16 -0.64 -1.94
CA LEU A 126 2.92 -0.34 -3.15
C LEU A 126 3.37 -1.65 -3.81
N PRO A 127 2.76 -2.06 -4.94
CA PRO A 127 3.14 -3.31 -5.58
C PRO A 127 4.48 -3.19 -6.28
N ARG A 128 5.30 -4.24 -6.21
CA ARG A 128 6.61 -4.31 -6.89
C ARG A 128 7.48 -3.08 -6.63
N ALA A 129 7.54 -2.67 -5.37
CA ALA A 129 8.32 -1.51 -4.96
C ALA A 129 9.83 -1.80 -5.01
N LEU A 130 10.62 -0.77 -5.32
CA LEU A 130 12.08 -0.78 -5.26
C LEU A 130 12.57 0.21 -4.20
N PRO A 131 12.50 -0.11 -2.90
CA PRO A 131 13.20 0.66 -1.90
C PRO A 131 14.72 0.62 -2.19
N PRO A 132 15.41 1.77 -2.20
CA PRO A 132 16.86 1.79 -2.30
C PRO A 132 17.51 1.29 -1.00
N LEU A 133 18.72 0.77 -1.15
CA LEU A 133 19.56 0.23 -0.09
C LEU A 133 20.75 1.19 0.15
N PRO A 134 21.50 1.04 1.27
CA PRO A 134 22.54 1.99 1.66
C PRO A 134 23.66 2.14 0.62
N ASP A 135 23.95 1.07 -0.12
CA ASP A 135 25.02 1.01 -1.12
C ASP A 135 24.59 1.54 -2.50
N GLY A 136 23.42 2.20 -2.59
CA GLY A 136 22.83 2.66 -3.85
C GLY A 136 22.19 1.54 -4.68
N GLU A 137 22.23 0.30 -4.20
CA GLU A 137 21.47 -0.82 -4.77
C GLU A 137 19.97 -0.64 -4.50
N SER A 138 19.13 -1.40 -5.19
CA SER A 138 17.70 -1.46 -4.90
C SER A 138 17.25 -2.91 -4.99
N VAL A 139 16.30 -3.29 -4.14
CA VAL A 139 15.76 -4.64 -4.13
C VAL A 139 14.26 -4.62 -4.32
N MET A 140 13.77 -5.48 -5.20
CA MET A 140 12.34 -5.59 -5.46
C MET A 140 11.66 -6.39 -4.35
N VAL A 141 10.60 -5.80 -3.82
CA VAL A 141 9.68 -6.44 -2.87
C VAL A 141 8.32 -6.60 -3.53
N ASP A 142 7.54 -7.60 -3.10
CA ASP A 142 6.27 -7.90 -3.75
C ASP A 142 5.22 -6.83 -3.42
N MET A 143 5.16 -6.42 -2.15
CA MET A 143 4.42 -5.24 -1.69
C MET A 143 5.27 -4.46 -0.67
N LEU A 144 5.08 -3.15 -0.60
CA LEU A 144 5.65 -2.31 0.45
C LEU A 144 4.55 -1.45 1.08
N PHE A 145 4.48 -1.42 2.41
CA PHE A 145 3.67 -0.45 3.14
C PHE A 145 4.56 0.59 3.80
N TRP A 146 4.11 1.83 3.77
CA TRP A 146 4.67 2.92 4.56
C TRP A 146 3.66 3.38 5.61
N LEU A 147 3.91 3.00 6.86
CA LEU A 147 2.99 3.18 7.99
C LEU A 147 3.38 4.39 8.85
N GLY A 148 3.99 5.41 8.24
CA GLY A 148 4.41 6.66 8.86
C GLY A 148 5.69 6.55 9.69
N GLY A 149 5.70 5.67 10.68
CA GLY A 149 6.86 5.43 11.55
C GLY A 149 7.73 4.23 11.13
N ARG A 150 7.21 3.35 10.27
CA ARG A 150 7.91 2.15 9.81
C ARG A 150 7.52 1.80 8.37
N ALA A 151 8.42 1.11 7.70
CA ALA A 151 8.17 0.45 6.43
C ALA A 151 8.05 -1.06 6.65
N GLU A 152 7.15 -1.71 5.93
CA GLU A 152 6.95 -3.15 5.98
C GLU A 152 6.90 -3.72 4.56
N ALA A 153 7.89 -4.54 4.21
CA ALA A 153 7.94 -5.27 2.94
C ALA A 153 7.26 -6.63 3.09
N VAL A 154 6.35 -6.94 2.16
CA VAL A 154 5.77 -8.27 2.03
C VAL A 154 6.51 -9.01 0.91
N LEU A 155 6.95 -10.22 1.21
CA LEU A 155 7.57 -11.14 0.25
C LEU A 155 6.73 -12.40 0.13
N PHE A 156 6.42 -12.83 -1.09
CA PHE A 156 5.63 -14.04 -1.31
C PHE A 156 6.50 -15.30 -1.28
N ALA A 157 5.97 -16.37 -0.70
CA ALA A 157 6.58 -17.69 -0.63
C ALA A 157 5.85 -18.70 -1.52
N PRO A 158 6.56 -19.59 -2.23
CA PRO A 158 8.03 -19.67 -2.28
C PRO A 158 8.66 -18.51 -3.08
N SER A 159 9.85 -18.07 -2.67
CA SER A 159 10.62 -17.05 -3.41
C SER A 159 11.21 -17.67 -4.69
N PRO A 160 11.21 -16.94 -5.82
CA PRO A 160 11.90 -17.37 -7.03
C PRO A 160 13.43 -17.21 -6.93
N LEU A 161 13.93 -16.55 -5.88
CA LEU A 161 15.36 -16.33 -5.67
C LEU A 161 16.04 -17.55 -5.03
N LEU A 162 17.33 -17.72 -5.32
CA LEU A 162 18.16 -18.69 -4.60
C LEU A 162 18.26 -18.30 -3.11
N PRO A 163 18.39 -19.28 -2.18
CA PRO A 163 18.40 -19.01 -0.75
C PRO A 163 19.41 -17.93 -0.29
N ALA A 164 20.60 -17.91 -0.89
CA ALA A 164 21.62 -16.90 -0.55
C ALA A 164 21.22 -15.48 -1.00
N ALA A 165 20.57 -15.36 -2.16
CA ALA A 165 20.07 -14.08 -2.67
C ALA A 165 18.85 -13.60 -1.86
N GLU A 166 17.96 -14.52 -1.49
CA GLU A 166 16.83 -14.25 -0.60
C GLU A 166 17.29 -13.72 0.76
N ARG A 167 18.31 -14.37 1.36
CA ARG A 167 18.90 -13.91 2.62
C ARG A 167 19.49 -12.50 2.48
N ARG A 168 20.28 -12.26 1.43
CA ARG A 168 20.87 -10.92 1.17
C ARG A 168 19.79 -9.86 0.98
N ARG A 169 18.70 -10.16 0.27
CA ARG A 169 17.55 -9.26 0.12
C ARG A 169 16.97 -8.86 1.48
N ARG A 170 16.74 -9.84 2.37
CA ARG A 170 16.19 -9.57 3.71
C ARG A 170 17.15 -8.80 4.60
N GLU A 171 18.44 -9.15 4.57
CA GLU A 171 19.49 -8.43 5.29
C GLU A 171 19.59 -6.97 4.82
N GLY A 172 19.51 -6.72 3.51
CA GLY A 172 19.51 -5.37 2.94
C GLY A 172 18.30 -4.54 3.38
N LEU A 173 17.09 -5.11 3.32
CA LEU A 173 15.87 -4.45 3.80
C LEU A 173 15.97 -4.13 5.31
N ALA A 174 16.44 -5.08 6.11
CA ALA A 174 16.62 -4.88 7.54
C ALA A 174 17.67 -3.79 7.85
N ALA A 175 18.74 -3.70 7.06
CA ALA A 175 19.79 -2.68 7.23
C ALA A 175 19.26 -1.24 7.03
N VAL A 176 18.20 -1.06 6.25
CA VAL A 176 17.48 0.22 6.10
C VAL A 176 16.24 0.31 6.99
N GLY A 177 16.05 -0.60 7.94
CA GLY A 177 14.92 -0.55 8.87
C GLY A 177 13.57 -0.88 8.25
N ILE A 178 13.53 -1.52 7.07
CA ILE A 178 12.30 -2.08 6.51
C ILE A 178 12.04 -3.45 7.17
N GLY A 179 10.88 -3.59 7.84
CA GLY A 179 10.39 -4.87 8.34
C GLY A 179 10.07 -5.81 7.18
N VAL A 180 10.19 -7.12 7.41
CA VAL A 180 9.92 -8.12 6.36
C VAL A 180 8.93 -9.15 6.88
N THR A 181 7.80 -9.24 6.19
CA THR A 181 6.79 -10.28 6.40
C THR A 181 6.78 -11.20 5.17
N VAL A 182 6.91 -12.51 5.41
CA VAL A 182 6.89 -13.52 4.34
C VAL A 182 5.57 -14.24 4.40
N LEU A 183 4.83 -14.27 3.30
CA LEU A 183 3.49 -14.87 3.23
C LEU A 183 3.45 -16.00 2.21
N THR A 184 2.94 -17.15 2.65
CA THR A 184 2.55 -18.28 1.81
C THR A 184 1.16 -18.04 1.22
N ALA A 185 0.82 -18.81 0.17
CA ALA A 185 -0.47 -18.65 -0.51
C ALA A 185 -1.71 -18.77 0.40
N GLY A 186 -1.63 -19.53 1.50
CA GLY A 186 -2.72 -19.63 2.49
C GLY A 186 -2.90 -18.33 3.29
N GLU A 187 -1.80 -17.76 3.75
CA GLU A 187 -1.80 -16.55 4.59
C GLU A 187 -2.25 -15.29 3.84
N LEU A 188 -2.18 -15.27 2.50
CA LEU A 188 -2.58 -14.14 1.65
C LEU A 188 -4.08 -13.80 1.72
N VAL A 189 -4.91 -14.71 2.21
CA VAL A 189 -6.36 -14.53 2.33
C VAL A 189 -6.86 -14.59 3.77
N GLU A 190 -5.95 -14.73 4.75
CA GLU A 190 -6.29 -14.83 6.17
C GLU A 190 -6.44 -13.43 6.78
N PRO A 191 -7.61 -13.10 7.39
CA PRO A 191 -7.83 -11.78 7.97
C PRO A 191 -6.82 -11.37 9.05
N ASP A 192 -6.39 -12.33 9.87
CA ASP A 192 -5.45 -12.09 10.97
C ASP A 192 -4.06 -11.67 10.47
N THR A 193 -3.67 -12.13 9.28
CA THR A 193 -2.42 -11.74 8.61
C THR A 193 -2.36 -10.23 8.40
N PHE A 194 -3.42 -9.63 7.87
CA PHE A 194 -3.46 -8.19 7.59
C PHE A 194 -3.54 -7.36 8.87
N ALA A 195 -4.26 -7.85 9.88
CA ALA A 195 -4.30 -7.21 11.19
C ALA A 195 -2.90 -7.15 11.84
N ALA A 196 -2.12 -8.24 11.74
CA ALA A 196 -0.75 -8.28 12.24
C ALA A 196 0.21 -7.40 11.41
N LEU A 197 0.09 -7.45 10.09
CA LEU A 197 0.92 -6.70 9.15
C LEU A 197 0.79 -5.19 9.36
N LEU A 198 -0.45 -4.69 9.40
CA LEU A 198 -0.76 -3.26 9.44
C LEU A 198 -0.79 -2.70 10.87
N GLY A 199 -1.11 -3.53 11.86
CA GLY A 199 -1.26 -3.12 13.26
C GLY A 199 -2.38 -2.09 13.42
N GLU A 200 -2.15 -1.08 14.27
CA GLU A 200 -3.12 0.01 14.50
C GLU A 200 -3.51 0.75 13.22
N GLN A 201 -2.56 0.91 12.28
CA GLN A 201 -2.82 1.55 10.99
C GLN A 201 -3.74 0.73 10.08
N GLY A 202 -3.98 -0.56 10.36
CA GLY A 202 -4.99 -1.37 9.67
C GLY A 202 -6.34 -1.42 10.40
N ARG A 203 -6.35 -1.19 11.72
CA ARG A 203 -7.55 -1.30 12.56
C ARG A 203 -8.31 0.01 12.72
N ALA A 204 -7.58 1.13 12.70
CA ALA A 204 -8.10 2.45 13.03
C ALA A 204 -7.74 3.51 11.98
N PHE A 205 -7.48 3.10 10.72
CA PHE A 205 -7.03 4.00 9.66
C PHE A 205 -7.94 5.22 9.43
N TRP A 206 -9.23 5.10 9.74
CA TRP A 206 -10.24 6.14 9.58
C TRP A 206 -10.19 7.21 10.67
N GLN A 207 -9.50 6.99 11.79
CA GLN A 207 -9.49 7.93 12.92
C GLN A 207 -8.59 9.15 12.66
N ASP A 208 -7.48 8.94 11.96
CA ASP A 208 -6.47 9.97 11.72
C ASP A 208 -6.83 10.95 10.59
N GLU A 209 -7.88 10.65 9.81
CA GLU A 209 -8.30 11.46 8.69
C GLU A 209 -9.69 12.06 8.92
N ARG A 210 -9.77 13.40 8.81
CA ARG A 210 -11.03 14.14 9.02
C ARG A 210 -12.04 13.89 7.90
N LEU A 211 -11.55 13.65 6.69
CA LEU A 211 -12.38 13.47 5.51
C LEU A 211 -11.85 12.36 4.63
N PRO A 212 -12.65 11.30 4.40
CA PRO A 212 -12.31 10.36 3.36
C PRO A 212 -12.45 11.04 2.00
N SER A 213 -11.45 10.86 1.14
CA SER A 213 -11.51 11.33 -0.24
C SER A 213 -11.14 10.18 -1.16
N ALA A 214 -11.98 9.91 -2.16
CA ALA A 214 -11.62 8.94 -3.18
C ALA A 214 -10.35 9.38 -3.93
N PRO A 215 -9.47 8.45 -4.34
CA PRO A 215 -8.30 8.77 -5.14
C PRO A 215 -8.71 9.49 -6.44
N GLY A 216 -8.04 10.58 -6.78
CA GLY A 216 -8.35 11.41 -7.95
C GLY A 216 -9.59 12.31 -7.80
N GLY A 217 -10.25 12.34 -6.64
CA GLY A 217 -11.29 13.31 -6.33
C GLY A 217 -10.72 14.71 -6.02
N PRO A 218 -11.53 15.78 -6.14
CA PRO A 218 -11.11 17.12 -5.72
C PRO A 218 -10.81 17.15 -4.23
N ARG A 219 -9.61 17.62 -3.84
CA ARG A 219 -9.27 17.81 -2.42
C ARG A 219 -10.15 18.89 -1.82
N LEU A 220 -10.87 18.53 -0.77
CA LEU A 220 -11.59 19.48 0.05
C LEU A 220 -10.57 20.29 0.87
N PRO A 221 -10.79 21.60 1.07
CA PRO A 221 -9.90 22.42 1.86
C PRO A 221 -9.84 21.91 3.31
N PRO A 222 -8.69 22.05 4.00
CA PRO A 222 -8.60 21.72 5.42
C PRO A 222 -9.54 22.64 6.21
N PHE A 223 -10.47 22.06 6.94
CA PHE A 223 -11.34 22.76 7.90
C PHE A 223 -11.04 22.31 9.32
#